data_AF-A0AAE9MSC9-F1
#
_entry.id   AF-A0AAE9MSC9-F1
#
_cell.length_a   1.000
_cell.length_b   1.000
_cell.length_c   1.000
_cell.angle_alpha   90.00
_cell.angle_beta   90.00
_cell.angle_gamma   90.00
#
_symmetry.space_group_name_H-M   'P 1'
#
loop_
_entity.id
_entity.type
_entity.pdbx_description
1 polymer ?
#
loop_
_entity_poly.entity_id
_entity_poly.type
_entity_poly.pdbx_seq_one_letter_code
_entity_poly.pdbx_strand_id
1 'polypeptide(L)' 'MLVAEYDYDTDIAVQREESLRIGIQQGIKQGFADGSYQTKLETAKNLIGLRLPIEDIAQATGLTKEEVEAIN' A
#
# COMPACT_ATOMS: atom_id res chain seq x y z
N MET A 1 37.38 -4.64 37.64
CA MET A 1 36.46 -5.35 36.72
C MET A 1 35.24 -4.46 36.55
N LEU A 2 35.20 -3.65 35.49
CA LEU A 2 34.03 -2.86 35.14
C LEU A 2 33.07 -3.80 34.42
N VAL A 3 32.14 -4.40 35.18
CA VAL A 3 30.98 -5.05 34.59
C VAL A 3 30.14 -3.91 34.04
N ALA A 4 30.23 -3.67 32.73
CA ALA A 4 29.23 -2.87 32.06
C ALA A 4 27.90 -3.57 32.34
N GLU A 5 27.04 -2.96 33.16
CA GLU A 5 25.66 -3.38 33.32
C GLU A 5 25.04 -3.31 31.93
N TYR A 6 25.03 -4.45 31.24
CA TYR A 6 24.39 -4.60 29.96
C TYR A 6 22.90 -4.51 30.25
N ASP A 7 22.33 -3.34 30.01
CA ASP A 7 20.95 -3.00 30.30
C ASP A 7 20.03 -3.71 29.29
N TYR A 8 19.82 -5.00 29.54
CA TYR A 8 18.93 -5.87 28.77
C TYR A 8 17.49 -5.31 28.70
N ASP A 9 17.06 -4.54 29.70
CA ASP A 9 15.74 -3.92 29.71
C ASP A 9 15.64 -2.82 28.65
N THR A 10 16.72 -2.04 28.47
CA THR A 10 16.80 -1.02 27.41
C THR A 10 16.83 -1.65 26.01
N ASP A 11 17.56 -2.75 25.81
CA ASP A 11 17.63 -3.43 24.50
C ASP A 11 16.27 -4.04 24.08
N ILE A 12 15.50 -4.59 25.04
CA ILE A 12 14.15 -5.13 24.79
C ILE A 12 13.16 -4.01 24.48
N ALA A 13 13.27 -2.86 25.16
CA ALA A 13 12.41 -1.70 24.90
C ALA A 13 12.65 -1.12 23.49
N VAL A 14 13.91 -0.98 23.08
CA VAL A 14 14.29 -0.50 21.75
C VAL A 14 13.80 -1.45 20.65
N GLN A 15 14.00 -2.77 20.80
CA GLN A 15 13.50 -3.75 19.83
C GLN A 15 11.98 -3.73 19.67
N ARG A 16 11.22 -3.56 20.75
CA ARG A 16 9.75 -3.46 20.69
C ARG A 16 9.31 -2.19 19.98
N GLU A 17 9.95 -1.07 20.25
CA GLU A 17 9.61 0.20 19.60
C GLU A 17 9.92 0.15 18.10
N GLU A 18 11.06 -0.41 17.70
CA GLU A 18 11.41 -0.61 16.29
C GLU A 18 10.43 -1.55 15.59
N SER A 19 10.10 -2.69 16.22
CA SER A 19 9.15 -3.66 15.67
C SER A 19 7.75 -3.06 15.47
N LEU A 20 7.28 -2.26 16.43
CA LEU A 20 6.01 -1.55 16.32
C LEU A 20 6.04 -0.50 15.20
N ARG A 21 7.12 0.28 15.08
CA ARG A 21 7.29 1.26 14.00
C ARG A 21 7.34 0.61 12.62
N ILE A 22 8.01 -0.54 12.49
CA ILE A 22 8.07 -1.28 11.22
C ILE A 22 6.67 -1.81 10.88
N GLY A 23 5.96 -2.41 11.83
CA GLY A 23 4.60 -2.93 11.62
C GLY A 23 3.60 -1.83 11.22
N ILE A 24 3.65 -0.67 11.89
CA ILE A 24 2.81 0.48 11.54
C ILE A 24 3.16 1.02 10.14
N GLN A 25 4.44 1.17 9.82
CA GLN A 25 4.86 1.65 8.49
C GLN A 25 4.47 0.67 7.37
N GLN A 26 4.61 -0.64 7.59
CA GLN A 26 4.18 -1.66 6.64
C GLN A 26 2.65 -1.62 6.47
N GLY A 27 1.90 -1.55 7.57
CA GLY A 27 0.43 -1.46 7.53
C GLY A 27 -0.08 -0.21 6.82
N ILE A 28 0.53 0.96 7.07
CA ILE A 28 0.18 2.21 6.37
C ILE A 28 0.50 2.11 4.88
N LYS A 29 1.68 1.59 4.50
CA LYS A 29 2.06 1.43 3.09
C LYS A 29 1.10 0.48 2.37
N GLN A 30 0.77 -0.65 2.98
CA GLN A 30 -0.16 -1.62 2.40
C GLN A 30 -1.57 -1.01 2.26
N GLY A 31 -2.09 -0.37 3.31
CA GLY A 31 -3.40 0.27 3.26
C GLY A 31 -3.50 1.40 2.21
N PHE A 32 -2.43 2.18 2.04
CA PHE A 32 -2.37 3.21 0.99
C PHE A 32 -2.34 2.60 -0.42
N ALA A 33 -1.57 1.53 -0.62
CA ALA A 33 -1.50 0.84 -1.91
C ALA A 33 -2.86 0.21 -2.28
N ASP A 34 -3.50 -0.46 -1.33
CA ASP A 34 -4.82 -1.09 -1.51
C ASP A 34 -5.89 -0.02 -1.82
N GLY A 35 -5.90 1.09 -1.07
CA GLY A 35 -6.82 2.20 -1.32
C GLY A 35 -6.60 2.89 -2.67
N SER A 36 -5.34 3.05 -3.08
CA SER A 36 -4.98 3.62 -4.39
C SER A 36 -5.47 2.73 -5.52
N TYR A 37 -5.23 1.41 -5.43
CA TYR A 37 -5.68 0.45 -6.44
C TYR A 37 -7.21 0.40 -6.53
N GLN A 38 -7.91 0.39 -5.39
CA GLN A 38 -9.37 0.38 -5.37
C GLN A 38 -9.96 1.66 -5.99
N THR A 39 -9.31 2.81 -5.77
CA THR A 39 -9.70 4.08 -6.41
C THR A 39 -9.54 4.04 -7.93
N LYS A 40 -8.46 3.41 -8.43
CA LYS A 40 -8.24 3.22 -9.87
C LYS A 40 -9.34 2.35 -10.50
N LEU A 41 -9.72 1.26 -9.84
CA LEU A 41 -10.80 0.37 -10.32
C LEU A 41 -12.15 1.08 -10.38
N GLU A 42 -12.53 1.82 -9.34
CA GLU A 42 -13.79 2.58 -9.33
C GLU A 42 -13.78 3.69 -10.40
N THR A 43 -12.63 4.34 -10.60
CA THR A 43 -12.46 5.31 -11.68
C THR A 43 -12.66 4.64 -13.05
N ALA A 44 -12.04 3.48 -13.28
CA ALA A 44 -12.17 2.73 -14.53
C ALA A 44 -13.63 2.33 -14.81
N LYS A 45 -14.36 1.82 -13.81
CA LYS A 45 -15.80 1.50 -13.92
C LYS A 45 -16.62 2.68 -14.39
N ASN A 46 -16.40 3.86 -13.81
CA ASN A 46 -17.12 5.07 -14.20
C ASN A 46 -16.82 5.47 -15.65
N LEU A 47 -15.56 5.38 -16.07
CA LEU A 47 -15.14 5.70 -17.43
C LEU A 47 -15.70 4.71 -18.47
N ILE A 48 -15.80 3.42 -18.11
CA ILE A 48 -16.49 2.40 -18.93
C ILE A 48 -17.97 2.76 -19.08
N GLY A 49 -18.63 3.17 -17.99
CA GLY A 49 -20.02 3.65 -18.02
C GLY A 49 -20.24 4.86 -18.94
N LEU A 50 -19.21 5.70 -19.11
CA LEU A 50 -19.19 6.83 -20.05
C LEU A 50 -18.87 6.40 -21.50
N ARG A 51 -18.66 5.11 -21.76
CA ARG A 51 -18.32 4.52 -23.07
C ARG A 51 -17.02 5.06 -23.68
N LEU A 52 -16.05 5.39 -22.83
CA LEU A 52 -14.70 5.73 -23.27
C LEU A 52 -13.97 4.48 -23.77
N PRO A 53 -13.03 4.62 -24.73
CA PRO A 53 -12.28 3.48 -25.24
C PRO A 53 -11.31 2.96 -24.17
N ILE A 54 -11.11 1.64 -24.16
CA ILE A 54 -10.28 0.94 -23.16
C ILE A 54 -8.86 1.49 -23.09
N GLU A 55 -8.29 1.90 -24.23
CA GLU A 55 -6.96 2.53 -24.33
C GLU A 55 -6.87 3.81 -23.47
N ASP A 56 -7.87 4.70 -23.58
CA ASP A 56 -7.91 5.97 -22.85
C ASP A 56 -8.18 5.73 -21.36
N ILE A 57 -8.97 4.71 -21.02
CA ILE A 57 -9.25 4.33 -19.64
C ILE A 57 -8.00 3.78 -18.95
N ALA A 58 -7.28 2.89 -19.64
CA ALA A 58 -6.00 2.36 -19.16
C ALA A 58 -4.99 3.50 -18.93
N GLN A 59 -4.89 4.43 -19.88
CA GLN A 59 -4.02 5.60 -19.74
C GLN A 59 -4.43 6.53 -18.57
N ALA A 60 -5.73 6.79 -18.39
CA ALA A 60 -6.23 7.69 -17.37
C ALA A 60 -6.13 7.12 -15.94
N THR A 61 -6.27 5.80 -15.80
CA THR A 61 -6.27 5.11 -14.49
C THR A 61 -4.90 4.52 -14.13
N GLY A 62 -4.01 4.37 -15.12
CA GLY A 62 -2.74 3.66 -14.96
C GLY A 62 -2.93 2.17 -14.68
N LEU A 63 -4.06 1.61 -15.10
CA LEU A 63 -4.34 0.17 -15.14
C LEU A 63 -3.90 -0.38 -16.50
N THR A 64 -3.67 -1.69 -16.59
CA THR A 64 -3.42 -2.34 -17.88
C THR A 64 -4.72 -2.51 -18.66
N LYS A 65 -4.62 -2.75 -19.97
CA LYS A 65 -5.81 -2.99 -20.80
C LYS A 65 -6.57 -4.22 -20.32
N GLU A 66 -5.86 -5.26 -19.91
CA GLU A 66 -6.43 -6.50 -19.37
C GLU A 66 -7.18 -6.24 -18.06
N GLU A 67 -6.64 -5.39 -17.18
CA GLU A 67 -7.32 -4.99 -15.95
C GLU A 67 -8.62 -4.23 -16.25
N VAL A 68 -8.60 -3.33 -17.24
CA VAL A 68 -9.79 -2.57 -17.66
C VAL A 68 -10.82 -3.48 -18.34
N GLU A 69 -10.39 -4.42 -19.19
CA GLU A 69 -11.27 -5.41 -19.83
C GLU A 69 -11.93 -6.33 -18.80
N ALA A 70 -11.19 -6.72 -17.75
CA ALA A 70 -11.72 -7.56 -16.67
C ALA A 70 -12.79 -6.85 -15.80
N ILE A 71 -12.93 -5.53 -15.92
CA ILE A 71 -13.95 -4.74 -15.19
C ILE A 71 -15.29 -4.71 -15.92
N ASN A 72 -15.30 -4.93 -17.24
CA ASN A 72 -16.51 -4.90 -18.09
C ASN A 72 -17.22 -6.26 -18.15
#